data_AF-A0A0U5GM01-F1
#
_entry.id   AF-A0A0U5GM01-F1
#
_cell.length_a   1.000
_cell.length_b   1.000
_cell.length_c   1.000
_cell.angle_alpha   90.00
_cell.angle_beta   90.00
_cell.angle_gamma   90.00
#
_symmetry.space_group_name_H-M   'P 1'
#
loop_
_entity.id
_entity.type
_entity.pdbx_description
1 polymer ?
#
loop_
_entity_poly.entity_id
_entity_poly.type
_entity_poly.pdbx_seq_one_letter_code
_entity_poly.pdbx_strand_id
1 'polypeptide(L)'
;MLWIEQGLYLRVEELTNGPRPLPLLSGFNRDTAYRALGCFNPSETSDAYYILSNDRDEIWFICNRHLRTAFLAPASDAFRLALTHAALLARAAEASPAAVPLHLSR
;
A
#
# COMPACT_ATOMS: atom_id res chain seq x y z
N MET A 1 14.21 -13.54 6.38
CA MET A 1 13.97 -12.10 6.64
C MET A 1 13.34 -11.50 5.40
N LEU A 2 12.03 -11.27 5.41
CA LEU A 2 11.38 -10.55 4.33
C LEU A 2 11.45 -9.07 4.67
N TRP A 3 12.35 -8.36 3.99
CA TRP A 3 12.34 -6.90 3.97
C TRP A 3 11.01 -6.43 3.39
N ILE A 4 10.37 -5.46 4.03
CA ILE A 4 9.21 -4.76 3.49
C ILE A 4 9.62 -3.34 3.12
N GLU A 5 9.21 -2.90 1.93
CA GLU A 5 9.55 -1.57 1.46
C GLU A 5 8.93 -0.49 2.35
N GLN A 6 9.75 0.50 2.73
CA GLN A 6 9.33 1.55 3.66
C GLN A 6 8.28 2.45 3.01
N GLY A 7 7.16 2.67 3.70
CA GLY A 7 6.07 3.50 3.20
C GLY A 7 5.30 2.86 2.04
N LEU A 8 5.29 1.54 1.91
CA LEU A 8 4.46 0.84 0.94
C LEU A 8 2.97 1.01 1.25
N TYR A 9 2.22 1.54 0.29
CA TYR A 9 0.75 1.54 0.30
C TYR A 9 0.21 0.54 -0.72
N LEU A 10 -0.83 -0.18 -0.30
CA LEU A 10 -1.52 -1.22 -1.08
C LEU A 10 -2.99 -0.83 -1.27
N ARG A 11 -3.55 -1.20 -2.42
CA ARG A 11 -5.00 -1.06 -2.69
C ARG A 11 -5.67 -2.42 -2.75
N VAL A 12 -6.94 -2.47 -2.36
CA VAL A 12 -7.74 -3.70 -2.40
C VAL A 12 -8.22 -3.98 -3.82
N GLU A 13 -7.94 -5.18 -4.29
CA GLU A 13 -8.50 -5.79 -5.50
C GLU A 13 -9.02 -7.18 -5.13
N GLU A 14 -10.24 -7.20 -4.56
CA GLU A 14 -10.81 -8.44 -4.03
C GLU A 14 -11.14 -9.44 -5.14
N LEU A 15 -10.50 -10.61 -5.11
CA LEU A 15 -10.85 -11.73 -5.97
C LEU A 15 -12.15 -12.40 -5.50
N THR A 16 -13.06 -12.66 -6.43
CA THR A 16 -14.38 -13.27 -6.15
C THR A 16 -14.30 -14.61 -5.41
N ASN A 17 -13.27 -15.43 -5.70
CA ASN A 17 -13.03 -16.72 -5.05
C ASN A 17 -11.66 -16.74 -4.33
N GLY A 18 -11.26 -15.60 -3.76
CA GLY A 18 -9.99 -15.48 -3.05
C GLY A 18 -10.00 -16.05 -1.62
N PRO A 19 -8.80 -16.16 -1.01
CA PRO A 19 -8.67 -16.65 0.36
C PRO A 19 -9.34 -15.72 1.38
N ARG A 20 -9.93 -16.29 2.43
CA ARG A 20 -10.51 -15.50 3.52
C ARG A 20 -9.39 -14.88 4.39
N PRO A 21 -9.61 -13.71 5.00
CA PRO A 21 -10.83 -12.89 4.95
C PRO A 21 -10.99 -12.12 3.63
N LEU A 22 -12.24 -11.84 3.24
CA LEU A 22 -12.55 -10.99 2.09
C LEU A 22 -12.49 -9.51 2.53
N PRO A 23 -11.53 -8.71 2.04
CA PRO A 23 -11.30 -7.36 2.58
C PRO A 23 -12.53 -6.44 2.53
N LEU A 24 -13.34 -6.50 1.48
CA LEU A 24 -14.49 -5.61 1.31
C LEU A 24 -15.61 -5.89 2.33
N LEU A 25 -15.63 -7.10 2.90
CA LEU A 25 -16.53 -7.44 4.01
C LEU A 25 -15.90 -7.16 5.38
N SER A 26 -14.59 -6.94 5.42
CA SER A 26 -13.78 -6.74 6.63
C SER A 26 -13.36 -5.28 6.81
N GLY A 27 -14.19 -4.31 6.39
CA GLY A 27 -13.97 -2.89 6.66
C GLY A 27 -12.90 -2.22 5.77
N PHE A 28 -12.55 -2.82 4.64
CA PHE A 28 -11.74 -2.18 3.60
C PHE A 28 -12.63 -1.72 2.45
N ASN A 29 -12.11 -0.80 1.63
CA ASN A 29 -12.76 -0.34 0.41
C ASN A 29 -11.76 -0.24 -0.76
N ARG A 30 -12.25 0.08 -1.96
CA ARG A 30 -11.45 0.15 -3.20
C ARG A 30 -10.81 1.52 -3.46
N ASP A 31 -11.27 2.54 -2.75
CA ASP A 31 -10.92 3.94 -2.92
C ASP A 31 -9.87 4.42 -1.91
N THR A 32 -9.41 3.53 -1.03
CA THR A 32 -8.37 3.79 -0.02
C THR A 32 -7.12 2.97 -0.31
N ALA A 33 -5.97 3.61 -0.21
CA ALA A 33 -4.66 3.00 -0.12
C ALA A 33 -4.30 2.78 1.35
N TYR A 34 -3.88 1.57 1.70
CA TYR A 34 -3.57 1.15 3.07
C TYR A 34 -2.08 0.93 3.23
N ARG A 35 -1.48 1.53 4.26
CA ARG A 35 -0.07 1.34 4.57
C ARG A 35 0.17 -0.09 5.03
N ALA A 36 1.14 -0.76 4.42
CA ALA A 36 1.63 -2.04 4.89
C ALA A 36 2.44 -1.85 6.18
N LEU A 37 1.96 -2.43 7.28
CA LEU A 37 2.62 -2.37 8.59
C LEU A 37 3.63 -3.51 8.76
N GLY A 38 3.45 -4.58 8.00
CA GLY A 38 4.30 -5.75 8.01
C GLY A 38 3.81 -6.77 6.99
N CYS A 39 4.57 -7.84 6.87
CA CYS A 39 4.25 -8.98 6.04
C CYS A 39 4.57 -10.26 6.81
N PHE A 40 3.63 -11.19 6.83
CA PHE A 40 3.77 -12.52 7.37
C PHE A 40 3.63 -13.53 6.23
N ASN A 41 4.56 -14.47 6.12
CA ASN A 41 4.45 -15.59 5.20
C ASN A 41 4.56 -16.89 6.03
N PRO A 42 3.51 -17.73 6.07
CA PRO A 42 3.61 -19.05 6.66
C PRO A 42 4.44 -19.94 5.73
N SER A 43 5.50 -20.54 6.27
CA SER A 43 6.57 -21.27 5.56
C SER A 43 6.15 -22.38 4.60
N GLU A 44 4.87 -22.75 4.56
CA GLU A 44 4.31 -23.86 3.78
C GLU A 44 3.42 -23.39 2.62
N THR A 45 3.29 -22.07 2.41
CA THR A 45 2.41 -21.53 1.35
C THR A 45 3.11 -20.47 0.49
N SER A 46 2.64 -20.30 -0.74
CA SER A 46 3.04 -19.18 -1.60
C SER A 46 2.34 -17.86 -1.24
N ASP A 47 1.44 -17.89 -0.26
CA ASP A 47 0.67 -16.73 0.14
C ASP A 47 1.44 -15.90 1.17
N ALA A 48 1.45 -14.60 0.94
CA ALA A 48 1.93 -13.61 1.90
C ALA A 48 0.73 -12.84 2.45
N TYR A 49 0.74 -12.57 3.74
CA TYR A 49 -0.30 -11.83 4.42
C TYR A 49 0.26 -10.47 4.84
N TYR A 50 -0.30 -9.41 4.29
CA TYR A 50 0.05 -8.05 4.67
C TYR A 50 -0.77 -7.63 5.88
N ILE A 51 -0.09 -7.03 6.85
CA ILE A 51 -0.71 -6.49 8.05
C ILE A 51 -1.16 -5.06 7.73
N LEU A 52 -2.47 -4.83 7.73
CA LEU A 52 -3.10 -3.56 7.37
C LEU A 52 -4.05 -3.11 8.46
N SER A 53 -4.24 -1.79 8.58
CA SER A 53 -5.28 -1.20 9.43
C SER A 53 -6.45 -0.70 8.58
N ASN A 54 -7.61 -1.32 8.73
CA ASN A 54 -8.80 -1.05 7.92
C ASN A 54 -9.51 0.25 8.32
N ASP A 55 -10.64 0.60 7.69
CA ASP A 55 -11.34 1.88 7.95
C ASP A 55 -12.01 1.96 9.35
N ARG A 56 -12.01 0.86 10.10
CA ARG A 56 -12.53 0.75 11.47
C ARG A 56 -11.41 0.69 12.53
N ASP A 57 -10.18 0.99 12.13
CA ASP A 57 -8.98 0.90 12.98
C ASP A 57 -8.63 -0.52 13.47
N GLU A 58 -9.16 -1.56 12.81
CA GLU A 58 -8.87 -2.95 13.10
C GLU A 58 -7.61 -3.42 12.35
N ILE A 59 -6.81 -4.28 12.98
CA ILE A 59 -5.64 -4.90 12.35
C ILE A 59 -6.04 -6.22 11.68
N TRP A 60 -5.71 -6.35 10.41
CA TRP A 60 -6.03 -7.52 9.60
C TRP A 60 -4.83 -8.04 8.83
N PHE A 61 -4.83 -9.36 8.63
CA PHE A 61 -3.87 -10.09 7.80
C PHE A 61 -4.54 -10.36 6.46
N ILE A 62 -4.24 -9.55 5.45
CA ILE A 62 -4.85 -9.66 4.13
C ILE A 62 -3.90 -10.38 3.19
N CYS A 63 -4.36 -11.48 2.59
CA CYS A 63 -3.59 -12.21 1.60
C CYS A 63 -3.25 -11.31 0.40
N ASN A 64 -2.01 -11.38 -0.05
CA ASN A 64 -1.45 -10.63 -1.17
C ASN A 64 -2.23 -10.79 -2.47
N ARG A 65 -2.95 -11.91 -2.65
CA ARG A 65 -3.84 -12.13 -3.81
C ARG A 65 -4.92 -11.05 -3.94
N HIS A 66 -5.39 -10.52 -2.82
CA HIS A 66 -6.40 -9.46 -2.75
C HIS A 66 -5.82 -8.04 -2.86
N LEU A 67 -4.50 -7.90 -3.05
CA LEU A 67 -3.82 -6.60 -2.95
C LEU A 67 -3.08 -6.29 -4.24
N ARG A 68 -2.98 -5.00 -4.55
CA ARG A 68 -2.08 -4.44 -5.57
C ARG A 68 -1.28 -3.31 -4.95
N THR A 69 -0.10 -3.05 -5.50
CA THR A 69 0.65 -1.85 -5.15
C THR A 69 -0.15 -0.61 -5.53
N ALA A 70 -0.09 0.42 -4.67
CA ALA A 70 -0.60 1.75 -4.98
C ALA A 70 0.58 2.69 -5.25
N PHE A 71 1.44 2.92 -4.24
CA PHE A 71 2.61 3.79 -4.32
C PHE A 71 3.53 3.59 -3.10
N LEU A 72 4.70 4.23 -3.12
CA LEU A 72 5.59 4.39 -1.96
C LEU A 72 5.52 5.83 -1.45
N ALA A 73 5.35 5.99 -0.14
CA ALA A 73 5.39 7.29 0.53
C ALA A 73 6.15 7.16 1.87
N PRO A 74 7.49 7.10 1.84
CA PRO A 74 8.31 6.82 3.03
C PRO A 74 8.24 7.93 4.09
N ALA A 75 7.96 9.17 3.68
CA ALA A 75 7.81 10.32 4.58
C ALA A 75 6.40 10.42 5.23
N SER A 76 5.44 9.60 4.79
CA SER A 76 4.08 9.60 5.34
C SER A 76 4.03 8.75 6.60
N ASP A 77 3.28 9.21 7.62
CA ASP A 77 2.91 8.46 8.82
C ASP A 77 1.46 7.93 8.76
N ALA A 78 0.65 8.41 7.83
CA ALA A 78 -0.77 8.07 7.71
C ALA A 78 -0.99 6.57 7.46
N PHE A 79 -1.95 5.95 8.15
CA PHE A 79 -2.31 4.55 7.87
C PHE A 79 -3.05 4.38 6.53
N ARG A 80 -3.77 5.42 6.10
CA ARG A 80 -4.71 5.38 4.98
C ARG A 80 -4.62 6.65 4.18
N LEU A 81 -4.73 6.54 2.86
CA LEU A 81 -4.74 7.66 1.94
C LEU A 81 -5.79 7.42 0.86
N ALA A 82 -6.53 8.46 0.47
CA ALA A 82 -7.52 8.31 -0.60
C ALA A 82 -6.83 8.11 -1.96
N LEU A 83 -7.35 7.18 -2.80
CA LEU A 83 -6.88 6.89 -4.16
C LEU A 83 -7.51 7.82 -5.21
N THR A 84 -7.86 9.04 -4.84
CA THR A 84 -8.43 9.99 -5.79
C THR A 84 -7.39 10.39 -6.84
N HIS A 85 -7.85 10.72 -8.05
CA HIS A 85 -6.97 11.22 -9.11
C HIS A 85 -6.16 12.44 -8.66
N ALA A 86 -6.78 13.35 -7.90
CA ALA A 86 -6.11 14.50 -7.30
C ALA A 86 -5.00 14.09 -6.32
N ALA A 87 -5.25 13.09 -5.46
CA ALA A 87 -4.26 12.58 -4.53
C ALA A 87 -3.07 11.93 -5.26
N LEU A 88 -3.33 11.16 -6.31
CA LEU A 88 -2.28 10.56 -7.14
C LEU A 88 -1.43 11.61 -7.85
N LEU A 89 -2.05 12.66 -8.41
CA LEU A 89 -1.35 13.78 -9.03
C LEU A 89 -0.49 14.57 -8.04
N ALA A 90 -1.03 14.88 -6.85
CA ALA A 90 -0.28 15.57 -5.80
C ALA A 90 0.98 14.78 -5.41
N ARG A 91 0.88 13.45 -5.32
CA ARG A 91 2.03 12.57 -5.05
C ARG A 91 3.04 12.55 -6.19
N ALA A 92 2.59 12.48 -7.44
CA ALA A 92 3.49 12.50 -8.59
C ALA A 92 4.29 13.82 -8.67
N ALA A 93 3.68 14.95 -8.29
CA ALA A 93 4.35 16.24 -8.24
C ALA A 93 5.43 16.31 -7.15
N GLU A 94 5.19 15.71 -5.98
CA GLU A 94 6.16 15.66 -4.88
C GLU A 94 7.32 14.68 -5.10
N ALA A 95 7.09 13.64 -5.89
CA ALA A 95 8.12 12.65 -6.24
C ALA A 95 9.11 13.14 -7.30
N SER A 96 8.88 14.30 -7.93
CA SER A 96 9.83 14.92 -8.85
C SER A 96 10.79 15.79 -8.05
N PRO A 97 12.05 15.38 -7.82
CA PRO A 97 13.03 16.30 -7.28
C PRO A 97 13.21 17.39 -8.33
N ALA A 98 13.10 18.66 -7.90
CA ALA A 98 13.50 19.80 -8.70
C ALA A 98 14.83 19.46 -9.41
N ALA A 99 14.82 19.58 -10.74
CA ALA A 99 15.98 19.32 -11.58
C ALA A 99 17.23 19.91 -10.91
N VAL A 100 18.19 19.04 -10.58
CA VAL A 100 19.51 19.46 -10.13
C VAL A 100 20.00 20.48 -11.16
N PRO A 101 20.28 21.75 -10.78
CA PRO A 101 20.78 22.70 -11.75
C PRO A 101 22.10 22.13 -12.27
N LEU A 102 22.15 21.84 -13.57
CA LEU A 102 23.42 21.59 -14.26
C LEU A 102 24.26 22.85 -14.08
N HIS A 103 25.17 22.85 -13.10
CA HIS A 103 26.26 23.79 -13.08
C HIS A 103 27.09 23.53 -14.33
N LEU A 104 26.81 24.32 -15.36
CA LEU A 104 27.69 24.48 -16.52
C LEU A 104 28.97 25.15 -16.02
N SER A 105 29.93 24.32 -15.61
CA SER A 105 31.31 24.75 -15.46
C SER A 105 32.00 24.72 -16.83
N ARG A 106 32.20 25.94 -17.34
CA ARG A 106 33.14 26.42 -18.36
C ARG A 106 32.65 26.43 -19.81
#